data_AF-A0AAW0D3E3-F1
#
_entry.id   AF-A0AAW0D3E3-F1
#
_cell.length_a   1.000
_cell.length_b   1.000
_cell.length_c   1.000
_cell.angle_alpha   90.00
_cell.angle_beta   90.00
_cell.angle_gamma   90.00
#
_symmetry.space_group_name_H-M   'P 1'
#
loop_
_entity.id
_entity.type
_entity.pdbx_description
1 polymer ?
#
loop_
_entity_poly.entity_id
_entity_poly.type
_entity_poly.pdbx_seq_one_letter_code
_entity_poly.pdbx_strand_id
1 'polypeptide(L)'
;MPKHIEESLQKMIRDFLWDGKKSRVSSEAMSASTDTGGKQILDIVARNEAIDLWNLQSYLVQDASRASWCFFVDSLLTNWLESSYIKIPKGQVQNIFIQNIHLPISSRTPLPEQIRRMITTAQKYDLTFTGLRVSQAVKLKMPMWRHPGVNKTAYETACRRRSSACLRLKHGIQTVEQTLMLASRRTVVANRPHSINPSGIARQNCACPSCRRDRNELGCTNPGICIETAKMLMNCICPKWNPTTPSGTTSALHENEITLNKTPIEIDEPKAFDPDITLWNLQDGFRIFAFEEYRPNLEAQRLTFDENTIHEPTT
;
A
#
# COMPACT_ATOMS: atom_id res chain seq x y z
N MET A 1 16.95 -17.31 -10.67
CA MET A 1 17.64 -18.55 -11.07
C MET A 1 16.69 -19.74 -10.94
N PRO A 2 16.65 -20.71 -11.87
CA PRO A 2 15.85 -21.93 -11.69
C PRO A 2 16.28 -22.72 -10.45
N LYS A 3 15.33 -23.31 -9.71
CA LYS A 3 15.60 -23.99 -8.44
C LYS A 3 16.63 -25.12 -8.54
N HIS A 4 16.56 -25.93 -9.60
CA HIS A 4 17.51 -27.04 -9.80
C HIS A 4 18.96 -26.55 -10.01
N ILE A 5 19.16 -25.37 -10.61
CA ILE A 5 20.50 -24.77 -10.77
C ILE A 5 20.99 -24.25 -9.42
N GLU A 6 20.12 -23.60 -8.65
CA GLU A 6 20.43 -23.15 -7.29
C GLU A 6 20.85 -24.31 -6.39
N GLU A 7 20.08 -25.40 -6.36
CA GLU A 7 20.38 -26.62 -5.61
C GLU A 7 21.70 -27.26 -6.08
N SER A 8 21.95 -27.30 -7.39
CA SER A 8 23.19 -27.84 -7.95
C SER A 8 24.41 -27.01 -7.56
N LEU A 9 24.32 -25.68 -7.57
CA LEU A 9 25.42 -24.80 -7.16
C LEU A 9 25.66 -24.88 -5.65
N GLN A 10 24.60 -24.93 -4.83
CA GLN A 10 24.72 -25.14 -3.39
C GLN A 10 25.41 -26.47 -3.07
N LYS A 11 25.06 -27.53 -3.81
CA LYS A 11 25.72 -28.83 -3.70
C LYS A 11 27.20 -28.71 -4.07
N MET A 12 27.54 -28.07 -5.17
CA MET A 12 28.93 -27.87 -5.60
C MET A 12 29.77 -27.12 -4.55
N ILE A 13 29.23 -26.06 -3.96
CA ILE A 13 29.88 -25.32 -2.87
C ILE A 13 30.12 -26.23 -1.65
N ARG A 14 29.11 -27.02 -1.28
CA ARG A 14 29.19 -27.95 -0.15
C ARG A 14 30.21 -29.05 -0.38
N ASP A 15 30.18 -29.67 -1.56
CA ASP A 15 31.09 -30.76 -1.94
C ASP A 15 32.54 -30.25 -1.97
N PHE A 16 32.77 -29.02 -2.45
CA PHE A 16 34.08 -28.38 -2.42
C PHE A 16 34.59 -28.13 -0.99
N LEU A 17 33.75 -27.59 -0.10
CA LEU A 17 34.14 -27.26 1.28
C LEU A 17 34.42 -28.48 2.15
N TRP A 18 33.73 -29.59 1.87
CA TRP A 18 33.80 -30.80 2.70
C TRP A 18 34.47 -31.97 1.99
N ASP A 19 35.04 -31.78 0.80
CA ASP A 19 35.70 -32.84 0.02
C ASP A 19 34.74 -34.05 -0.19
N GLY A 20 33.49 -33.74 -0.54
CA GLY A 20 32.40 -34.72 -0.69
C GLY A 20 31.89 -35.36 0.62
N LYS A 21 32.42 -34.99 1.79
CA LYS A 21 31.99 -35.52 3.10
C LYS A 21 30.77 -34.77 3.65
N LYS A 22 30.11 -35.38 4.64
CA LYS A 22 28.96 -34.76 5.33
C LYS A 22 29.42 -33.52 6.11
N SER A 23 28.72 -32.40 5.91
CA SER A 23 28.98 -31.15 6.63
C SER A 23 28.87 -31.35 8.15
N ARG A 24 29.85 -30.82 8.89
CA ARG A 24 29.84 -30.79 10.37
C ARG A 24 29.32 -29.47 10.94
N VAL A 25 29.17 -28.46 10.10
CA VAL A 25 28.74 -27.10 10.48
C VAL A 25 27.51 -26.71 9.65
N SER A 26 26.59 -25.92 10.23
CA SER A 26 25.42 -25.44 9.48
C SER A 26 25.82 -24.48 8.36
N SER A 27 25.02 -24.37 7.31
CA SER A 27 25.25 -23.40 6.23
C SER A 27 25.21 -21.96 6.73
N GLU A 28 24.39 -21.67 7.73
CA GLU A 28 24.27 -20.35 8.35
C GLU A 28 25.58 -19.93 9.03
N ALA A 29 26.17 -20.81 9.86
CA ALA A 29 27.44 -20.52 10.53
C ALA A 29 28.59 -20.36 9.52
N MET A 30 28.57 -21.12 8.43
CA MET A 30 29.57 -21.01 7.36
C MET A 30 29.45 -19.68 6.58
N SER A 31 28.22 -19.15 6.44
CA SER A 31 27.94 -17.91 5.72
C SER A 31 28.15 -16.65 6.60
N ALA A 32 28.24 -16.80 7.92
CA ALA A 32 28.47 -15.71 8.86
C ALA A 32 29.84 -15.02 8.66
N SER A 33 29.99 -13.82 9.25
CA SER A 33 31.25 -13.06 9.19
C SER A 33 32.41 -13.82 9.84
N THR A 34 33.62 -13.56 9.37
CA THR A 34 34.85 -14.07 9.99
C THR A 34 35.01 -13.63 11.44
N ASP A 35 34.47 -12.47 11.79
CA ASP A 35 34.54 -11.90 13.16
C ASP A 35 33.76 -12.75 14.17
N THR A 36 32.68 -13.40 13.71
CA THR A 36 31.86 -14.31 14.52
C THR A 36 32.29 -15.77 14.35
N GLY A 37 33.48 -16.02 13.78
CA GLY A 37 34.01 -17.36 13.52
C GLY A 37 33.45 -18.04 12.27
N GLY A 38 32.74 -17.31 11.41
CA GLY A 38 32.24 -17.78 10.13
C GLY A 38 33.32 -17.79 9.03
N LYS A 39 32.93 -18.21 7.82
CA LYS A 39 33.83 -18.30 6.65
C LYS A 39 33.39 -17.41 5.49
N GLN A 40 32.33 -16.62 5.66
CA GLN A 40 31.74 -15.75 4.63
C GLN A 40 31.48 -16.49 3.31
N ILE A 41 31.03 -17.74 3.40
CA ILE A 41 30.66 -18.50 2.21
C ILE A 41 29.41 -17.90 1.60
N LEU A 42 29.38 -17.83 0.26
CA LEU A 42 28.27 -17.28 -0.49
C LEU A 42 26.99 -18.10 -0.25
N ASP A 43 25.98 -17.46 0.35
CA ASP A 43 24.62 -17.98 0.37
C ASP A 43 23.90 -17.62 -0.94
N ILE A 44 23.76 -18.61 -1.81
CA ILE A 44 23.10 -18.44 -3.12
C ILE A 44 21.61 -18.13 -2.96
N VAL A 45 20.94 -18.70 -1.94
CA VAL A 45 19.50 -18.46 -1.72
C VAL A 45 19.29 -17.01 -1.30
N ALA A 46 20.04 -16.54 -0.29
CA ALA A 46 19.97 -15.15 0.15
C ALA A 46 20.31 -14.17 -0.99
N ARG A 47 21.33 -14.48 -1.81
CA ARG A 47 21.65 -13.68 -3.00
C ARG A 47 20.52 -13.64 -4.02
N ASN A 48 19.89 -14.77 -4.30
CA ASN A 48 18.77 -14.86 -5.22
C ASN A 48 17.54 -14.09 -4.72
N GLU A 49 17.27 -14.12 -3.42
CA GLU A 49 16.22 -13.33 -2.79
C GLU A 49 16.53 -11.83 -2.82
N ALA A 50 17.79 -11.43 -2.61
CA ALA A 50 18.22 -10.04 -2.75
C ALA A 50 18.03 -9.51 -4.19
N ILE A 51 18.29 -10.34 -5.21
CA ILE A 51 18.00 -10.01 -6.60
C ILE A 51 16.49 -9.81 -6.81
N ASP A 52 15.65 -10.68 -6.22
CA ASP A 52 14.20 -10.54 -6.30
C ASP A 52 13.72 -9.27 -5.60
N LEU A 53 14.35 -8.86 -4.48
CA LEU A 53 14.09 -7.58 -3.82
C LEU A 53 14.50 -6.38 -4.67
N TRP A 54 15.60 -6.45 -5.43
CA TRP A 54 15.96 -5.39 -6.38
C TRP A 54 14.96 -5.28 -7.53
N ASN A 55 14.50 -6.41 -8.07
CA ASN A 55 13.43 -6.40 -9.08
C ASN A 55 12.14 -5.81 -8.51
N LEU A 56 11.79 -6.18 -7.28
CA LEU A 56 10.66 -5.62 -6.55
C LEU A 56 10.81 -4.12 -6.37
N GLN A 57 11.97 -3.63 -5.92
CA GLN A 57 12.24 -2.19 -5.80
C GLN A 57 12.01 -1.47 -7.13
N SER A 58 12.54 -2.01 -8.24
CA SER A 58 12.31 -1.45 -9.58
C SER A 58 10.84 -1.46 -9.99
N TYR A 59 10.06 -2.47 -9.56
CA TYR A 59 8.61 -2.55 -9.82
C TYR A 59 7.80 -1.51 -9.05
N LEU A 60 8.23 -1.21 -7.82
CA LEU A 60 7.54 -0.30 -6.90
C LEU A 60 7.70 1.18 -7.27
N VAL A 61 8.66 1.53 -8.12
CA VAL A 61 8.79 2.88 -8.71
C VAL A 61 7.53 3.21 -9.52
N GLN A 62 6.95 4.40 -9.30
CA GLN A 62 5.70 4.84 -9.95
C GLN A 62 5.84 6.15 -10.74
N ASP A 63 7.06 6.66 -10.88
CA ASP A 63 7.35 7.89 -11.62
C ASP A 63 7.74 7.61 -13.09
N ALA A 64 8.21 8.63 -13.79
CA ALA A 64 8.62 8.55 -15.19
C ALA A 64 9.81 7.61 -15.44
N SER A 65 10.56 7.23 -14.39
CA SER A 65 11.68 6.28 -14.47
C SER A 65 11.23 4.81 -14.35
N ARG A 66 9.92 4.56 -14.19
CA ARG A 66 9.38 3.21 -14.07
C ARG A 66 9.75 2.35 -15.28
N ALA A 67 10.40 1.22 -15.01
CA ALA A 67 10.89 0.33 -16.04
C ALA A 67 9.74 -0.27 -16.88
N SER A 68 9.95 -0.39 -18.20
CA SER A 68 8.93 -0.81 -19.16
C SER A 68 8.33 -2.20 -18.88
N TRP A 69 9.15 -3.13 -18.36
CA TRP A 69 8.70 -4.48 -18.00
C TRP A 69 7.64 -4.47 -16.89
N CYS A 70 7.58 -3.43 -16.05
CA CYS A 70 6.60 -3.32 -14.97
C CYS A 70 5.17 -3.23 -15.52
N PHE A 71 4.96 -2.53 -16.64
CA PHE A 71 3.64 -2.43 -17.28
C PHE A 71 3.16 -3.78 -17.82
N PHE A 72 4.10 -4.62 -18.28
CA PHE A 72 3.80 -5.99 -18.68
C PHE A 72 3.39 -6.84 -17.48
N VAL A 73 4.10 -6.69 -16.36
CA VAL A 73 3.75 -7.38 -15.10
C VAL A 73 2.40 -6.91 -14.55
N ASP A 74 2.11 -5.61 -14.55
CA ASP A 74 0.79 -5.08 -14.19
C ASP A 74 -0.32 -5.73 -15.02
N SER A 75 -0.10 -5.90 -16.33
CA SER A 75 -1.06 -6.52 -17.25
C SER A 75 -1.26 -8.01 -16.96
N LEU A 76 -0.17 -8.75 -16.70
CA LEU A 76 -0.24 -10.16 -16.31
C LEU A 76 -0.97 -10.36 -14.98
N LEU A 77 -0.66 -9.53 -13.99
CA LEU A 77 -1.28 -9.58 -12.67
C LEU A 77 -2.75 -9.22 -12.73
N THR A 78 -3.11 -8.14 -13.44
CA THR A 78 -4.50 -7.73 -13.66
C THR A 78 -5.29 -8.85 -14.33
N ASN A 79 -4.77 -9.42 -15.43
CA ASN A 79 -5.46 -10.52 -16.13
C ASN A 79 -5.62 -11.76 -15.24
N TRP A 80 -4.59 -12.13 -14.49
CA TRP A 80 -4.65 -13.26 -13.57
C TRP A 80 -5.66 -13.03 -12.43
N LEU A 81 -5.67 -11.86 -11.81
CA LEU A 81 -6.54 -11.52 -10.68
C LEU A 81 -8.01 -11.34 -11.10
N GLU A 82 -8.24 -10.78 -12.29
CA GLU A 82 -9.56 -10.62 -12.88
C GLU A 82 -10.07 -11.90 -13.56
N SER A 83 -9.21 -12.91 -13.72
CA SER A 83 -9.61 -14.22 -14.22
C SER A 83 -10.58 -14.93 -13.27
N SER A 84 -11.23 -15.97 -13.80
CA SER A 84 -12.18 -16.82 -13.08
C SER A 84 -11.64 -17.44 -11.78
N TYR A 85 -10.31 -17.44 -11.58
CA TYR A 85 -9.65 -18.03 -10.42
C TYR A 85 -9.83 -17.22 -9.13
N ILE A 86 -9.62 -15.89 -9.17
CA ILE A 86 -9.70 -15.00 -7.98
C ILE A 86 -10.97 -14.14 -8.00
N LYS A 87 -11.58 -13.95 -9.18
CA LYS A 87 -12.86 -13.25 -9.38
C LYS A 87 -12.86 -11.81 -8.84
N ILE A 88 -11.74 -11.10 -8.98
CA ILE A 88 -11.74 -9.65 -8.73
C ILE A 88 -12.51 -8.97 -9.87
N PRO A 89 -13.50 -8.10 -9.59
CA PRO A 89 -14.20 -7.38 -10.63
C PRO A 89 -13.25 -6.50 -11.46
N LYS A 90 -13.51 -6.43 -12.77
CA LYS A 90 -12.69 -5.66 -13.70
C LYS A 90 -12.50 -4.21 -13.27
N GLY A 91 -11.29 -3.69 -13.46
CA GLY A 91 -10.92 -2.30 -13.19
C GLY A 91 -10.67 -2.00 -11.70
N GLN A 92 -10.56 -3.03 -10.85
CA GLN A 92 -10.16 -2.85 -9.46
C GLN A 92 -8.67 -2.96 -9.23
N VAL A 93 -7.93 -3.63 -10.11
CA VAL A 93 -6.50 -3.90 -9.91
C VAL A 93 -5.68 -2.76 -10.50
N GLN A 94 -4.78 -2.22 -9.70
CA GLN A 94 -3.71 -1.32 -10.11
C GLN A 94 -2.40 -1.93 -9.64
N ASN A 95 -1.68 -1.27 -8.73
CA ASN A 95 -0.53 -1.86 -8.07
C ASN A 95 -0.99 -2.72 -6.88
N ILE A 96 -0.71 -4.03 -6.98
CA ILE A 96 -1.08 -5.03 -5.97
C ILE A 96 -0.49 -4.79 -4.58
N PHE A 97 0.62 -4.05 -4.46
CA PHE A 97 1.31 -3.81 -3.19
C PHE A 97 0.82 -2.57 -2.44
N ILE A 98 0.06 -1.69 -3.10
CA ILE A 98 -0.64 -0.57 -2.44
C ILE A 98 -2.11 -0.89 -2.15
N GLN A 99 -2.57 -2.08 -2.56
CA GLN A 99 -3.94 -2.55 -2.39
C GLN A 99 -3.99 -3.72 -1.40
N ASN A 100 -5.06 -3.81 -0.63
CA ASN A 100 -5.35 -4.95 0.22
C ASN A 100 -5.92 -6.11 -0.63
N ILE A 101 -5.03 -6.76 -1.37
CA ILE A 101 -5.32 -7.92 -2.21
C ILE A 101 -4.54 -9.12 -1.67
N HIS A 102 -5.26 -10.17 -1.32
CA HIS A 102 -4.63 -11.45 -0.99
C HIS A 102 -4.15 -12.14 -2.27
N LEU A 103 -2.87 -12.51 -2.31
CA LEU A 103 -2.22 -13.14 -3.46
C LEU A 103 -1.96 -14.63 -3.16
N PRO A 104 -2.82 -15.56 -3.60
CA PRO A 104 -2.64 -16.99 -3.40
C PRO A 104 -1.61 -17.55 -4.42
N ILE A 105 -0.34 -17.17 -4.23
CA ILE A 105 0.77 -17.63 -5.08
C ILE A 105 1.09 -19.09 -4.76
N SER A 106 1.20 -19.91 -5.80
CA SER A 106 1.56 -21.32 -5.71
C SER A 106 2.39 -21.75 -6.91
N SER A 107 2.90 -22.99 -6.88
CA SER A 107 3.58 -23.60 -8.01
C SER A 107 2.71 -23.72 -9.27
N ARG A 108 1.37 -23.72 -9.12
CA ARG A 108 0.40 -23.85 -10.22
C ARG A 108 -0.14 -22.51 -10.73
N THR A 109 0.21 -21.41 -10.08
CA THR A 109 -0.23 -20.09 -10.49
C THR A 109 0.26 -19.80 -11.91
N PRO A 110 -0.59 -19.34 -12.84
CA PRO A 110 -0.23 -19.13 -14.26
C PRO A 110 0.56 -17.83 -14.46
N LEU A 111 1.57 -17.61 -13.62
CA LEU A 111 2.49 -16.49 -13.69
C LEU A 111 3.90 -17.01 -13.96
N PRO A 112 4.70 -16.27 -14.75
CA PRO A 112 6.13 -16.52 -14.89
C PRO A 112 6.82 -16.73 -13.54
N GLU A 113 7.78 -17.66 -13.48
CA GLU A 113 8.51 -18.01 -12.27
C GLU A 113 9.14 -16.80 -11.58
N GLN A 114 9.69 -15.87 -12.35
CA GLN A 114 10.32 -14.65 -11.84
C GLN A 114 9.33 -13.76 -11.07
N ILE A 115 8.11 -13.59 -11.60
CA ILE A 115 7.06 -12.79 -10.94
C ILE A 115 6.57 -13.49 -9.68
N ARG A 116 6.39 -14.82 -9.73
CA ARG A 116 5.99 -15.59 -8.55
C ARG A 116 7.01 -15.47 -7.44
N ARG A 117 8.29 -15.66 -7.75
CA ARG A 117 9.39 -15.47 -6.81
C ARG A 117 9.40 -14.06 -6.23
N MET A 118 9.32 -13.03 -7.06
CA MET A 118 9.28 -11.64 -6.60
C MET A 118 8.15 -11.39 -5.58
N ILE A 119 6.94 -11.92 -5.85
CA ILE A 119 5.81 -11.80 -4.92
C ILE A 119 6.01 -12.63 -3.65
N THR A 120 6.50 -13.87 -3.76
CA THR A 120 6.80 -14.71 -2.60
C THR A 120 7.87 -14.09 -1.72
N THR A 121 8.91 -13.48 -2.31
CA THR A 121 9.95 -12.73 -1.59
C THR A 121 9.36 -11.50 -0.92
N ALA A 122 8.48 -10.74 -1.60
CA ALA A 122 7.76 -9.62 -0.99
C ALA A 122 6.91 -10.05 0.21
N GLN A 123 6.24 -11.20 0.13
CA GLN A 123 5.46 -11.78 1.23
C GLN A 123 6.36 -12.27 2.38
N LYS A 124 7.47 -12.95 2.05
CA LYS A 124 8.45 -13.45 3.03
C LYS A 124 9.01 -12.34 3.92
N TYR A 125 9.30 -11.19 3.31
CA TYR A 125 9.86 -10.03 3.99
C TYR A 125 8.81 -9.01 4.44
N ASP A 126 7.53 -9.38 4.43
CA ASP A 126 6.39 -8.53 4.80
C ASP A 126 6.49 -7.12 4.21
N LEU A 127 6.55 -7.06 2.87
CA LEU A 127 6.46 -5.80 2.16
C LEU A 127 5.12 -5.13 2.47
N THR A 128 5.19 -3.95 3.08
CA THR A 128 4.04 -3.13 3.44
C THR A 128 4.15 -1.76 2.84
N PHE A 129 3.00 -1.15 2.57
CA PHE A 129 2.91 0.26 2.23
C PHE A 129 2.46 1.03 3.48
N THR A 130 3.37 1.79 4.08
CA THR A 130 3.14 2.55 5.31
C THR A 130 3.79 3.92 5.25
N GLY A 131 3.15 4.89 5.89
CA GLY A 131 3.71 6.21 6.14
C GLY A 131 3.31 6.64 7.55
N LEU A 132 4.21 7.29 8.27
CA LEU A 132 3.90 7.86 9.59
C LEU A 132 2.86 8.97 9.44
N ARG A 133 3.12 9.86 8.49
CA ARG A 133 2.17 10.85 7.96
C ARG A 133 2.09 10.71 6.46
N VAL A 134 0.92 10.98 5.88
CA VAL A 134 0.68 10.82 4.45
C VAL A 134 0.24 12.16 3.89
N SER A 135 0.96 12.67 2.88
CA SER A 135 0.58 13.92 2.23
C SER A 135 -0.77 13.80 1.51
N GLN A 136 -1.46 14.92 1.36
CA GLN A 136 -2.73 14.97 0.63
C GLN A 136 -2.60 14.45 -0.81
N ALA A 137 -1.49 14.77 -1.48
CA ALA A 137 -1.21 14.31 -2.83
C ALA A 137 -1.15 12.77 -2.91
N VAL A 138 -0.53 12.11 -1.92
CA VAL A 138 -0.50 10.65 -1.84
C VAL A 138 -1.89 10.09 -1.54
N LYS A 139 -2.62 10.65 -0.55
CA LYS A 139 -3.99 10.21 -0.21
C LYS A 139 -4.92 10.20 -1.43
N LEU A 140 -4.83 11.24 -2.28
CA LEU A 140 -5.63 11.36 -3.49
C LEU A 140 -5.26 10.35 -4.57
N LYS A 141 -3.97 10.03 -4.73
CA LYS A 141 -3.46 9.06 -5.71
C LYS A 141 -3.71 7.59 -5.31
N MET A 142 -4.10 7.33 -4.06
CA MET A 142 -4.39 5.98 -3.60
C MET A 142 -5.52 5.32 -4.41
N PRO A 143 -5.45 3.99 -4.62
CA PRO A 143 -6.53 3.24 -5.24
C PRO A 143 -7.77 3.26 -4.36
N MET A 144 -8.93 3.59 -4.92
CA MET A 144 -10.19 3.51 -4.18
C MET A 144 -10.59 2.07 -3.90
N TRP A 145 -10.37 1.21 -4.89
CA TRP A 145 -10.72 -0.19 -4.79
C TRP A 145 -9.66 -0.95 -4.02
N ARG A 146 -10.09 -1.79 -3.07
CA ARG A 146 -9.19 -2.54 -2.18
C ARG A 146 -8.22 -1.62 -1.44
N HIS A 147 -8.67 -0.42 -1.11
CA HIS A 147 -7.87 0.57 -0.40
C HIS A 147 -7.38 -0.01 0.95
N PRO A 148 -6.11 0.19 1.35
CA PRO A 148 -5.52 -0.45 2.53
C PRO A 148 -6.09 0.07 3.85
N GLY A 149 -6.37 1.37 3.93
CA GLY A 149 -6.93 2.03 5.12
C GLY A 149 -8.45 2.12 5.15
N VAL A 150 -9.19 1.02 5.00
CA VAL A 150 -10.67 1.04 5.05
C VAL A 150 -11.23 0.20 6.19
N ASN A 151 -12.39 0.62 6.72
CA ASN A 151 -13.21 -0.26 7.53
C ASN A 151 -13.78 -1.39 6.66
N LYS A 152 -13.26 -2.61 6.84
CA LYS A 152 -13.55 -3.76 5.97
C LYS A 152 -15.05 -4.03 5.80
N THR A 153 -15.82 -4.06 6.88
CA THR A 153 -17.25 -4.41 6.85
C THR A 153 -18.09 -3.37 6.10
N ALA A 154 -17.89 -2.08 6.40
CA ALA A 154 -18.60 -1.00 5.72
C ALA A 154 -18.20 -0.92 4.24
N TYR A 155 -16.90 -1.06 3.97
CA TYR A 155 -16.34 -1.01 2.62
C TYR A 155 -16.86 -2.14 1.73
N GLU A 156 -16.89 -3.38 2.23
CA GLU A 156 -17.43 -4.53 1.49
C GLU A 156 -18.92 -4.33 1.15
N THR A 157 -19.69 -3.79 2.10
CA THR A 157 -21.12 -3.49 1.90
C THR A 157 -21.31 -2.47 0.78
N ALA A 158 -20.52 -1.39 0.77
CA ALA A 158 -20.54 -0.40 -0.30
C ALA A 158 -20.13 -1.01 -1.65
N CYS A 159 -19.09 -1.85 -1.68
CA CYS A 159 -18.59 -2.48 -2.90
C CYS A 159 -19.57 -3.43 -3.60
N ARG A 160 -20.46 -4.09 -2.83
CA ARG A 160 -21.48 -5.02 -3.35
C ARG A 160 -22.65 -4.32 -4.05
N ARG A 161 -22.81 -3.00 -3.88
CA ARG A 161 -23.89 -2.25 -4.54
C ARG A 161 -23.73 -2.25 -6.07
N ARG A 162 -24.84 -2.30 -6.78
CA ARG A 162 -24.86 -2.19 -8.26
C ARG A 162 -24.25 -0.88 -8.74
N SER A 163 -24.45 0.20 -8.00
CA SER A 163 -23.80 1.50 -8.26
C SER A 163 -22.30 1.43 -8.20
N SER A 164 -21.69 0.62 -7.31
CA SER A 164 -20.23 0.43 -7.29
C SER A 164 -19.71 -0.23 -8.57
N ALA A 165 -20.49 -1.13 -9.19
CA ALA A 165 -20.16 -1.65 -10.51
C ALA A 165 -20.25 -0.56 -11.59
N CYS A 166 -21.25 0.32 -11.52
CA CYS A 166 -21.36 1.48 -12.40
C CYS A 166 -20.18 2.45 -12.22
N LEU A 167 -19.77 2.73 -10.98
CA LEU A 167 -18.61 3.56 -10.68
C LEU A 167 -17.33 3.02 -11.34
N ARG A 168 -17.11 1.71 -11.30
CA ARG A 168 -15.97 1.06 -11.96
C ARG A 168 -16.06 1.10 -13.47
N LEU A 169 -17.16 0.58 -14.02
CA LEU A 169 -17.24 0.23 -15.44
C LEU A 169 -17.69 1.39 -16.33
N LYS A 170 -18.48 2.33 -15.78
CA LYS A 170 -19.04 3.46 -16.54
C LYS A 170 -18.34 4.77 -16.22
N HIS A 171 -18.15 5.04 -14.93
CA HIS A 171 -17.45 6.26 -14.49
C HIS A 171 -15.92 6.14 -14.51
N GLY A 172 -15.38 4.92 -14.66
CA GLY A 172 -13.93 4.70 -14.70
C GLY A 172 -13.22 5.07 -13.40
N ILE A 173 -13.93 5.06 -12.26
CA ILE A 173 -13.33 5.40 -10.97
C ILE A 173 -12.28 4.36 -10.62
N GLN A 174 -11.13 4.86 -10.23
CA GLN A 174 -9.93 4.12 -9.91
C GLN A 174 -9.26 4.66 -8.64
N THR A 175 -9.17 5.98 -8.50
CA THR A 175 -8.47 6.63 -7.38
C THR A 175 -9.43 7.26 -6.35
N VAL A 176 -8.90 7.53 -5.16
CA VAL A 176 -9.59 8.29 -4.12
C VAL A 176 -9.95 9.69 -4.64
N GLU A 177 -9.05 10.33 -5.40
CA GLU A 177 -9.28 11.65 -6.01
C GLU A 177 -10.55 11.66 -6.88
N GLN A 178 -10.67 10.72 -7.83
CA GLN A 178 -11.83 10.62 -8.71
C GLN A 178 -13.12 10.37 -7.93
N THR A 179 -13.02 9.56 -6.87
CA THR A 179 -14.14 9.30 -5.97
C THR A 179 -14.57 10.55 -5.22
N LEU A 180 -13.62 11.32 -4.70
CA LEU A 180 -13.87 12.59 -4.02
C LEU A 180 -14.48 13.62 -4.98
N MET A 181 -13.95 13.73 -6.21
CA MET A 181 -14.53 14.59 -7.24
C MET A 181 -15.98 14.23 -7.54
N LEU A 182 -16.31 12.93 -7.63
CA LEU A 182 -17.70 12.50 -7.85
C LEU A 182 -18.57 12.74 -6.61
N ALA A 183 -18.10 12.40 -5.42
CA ALA A 183 -18.81 12.55 -4.15
C ALA A 183 -19.12 14.01 -3.80
N SER A 184 -18.25 14.93 -4.22
CA SER A 184 -18.38 16.37 -4.01
C SER A 184 -19.22 17.10 -5.06
N ARG A 185 -19.71 16.40 -6.11
CA ARG A 185 -20.56 17.03 -7.13
C ARG A 185 -21.81 17.64 -6.50
N ARG A 186 -22.04 18.91 -6.85
CA ARG A 186 -23.24 19.69 -6.47
C ARG A 186 -24.07 20.00 -7.71
N THR A 187 -25.34 20.32 -7.50
CA THR A 187 -26.21 20.78 -8.59
C THR A 187 -25.88 22.22 -8.97
N VAL A 188 -25.64 22.46 -10.26
CA VAL A 188 -25.29 23.78 -10.84
C VAL A 188 -26.36 24.84 -10.57
N VAL A 189 -27.63 24.44 -10.53
CA VAL A 189 -28.77 25.39 -10.46
C VAL A 189 -28.99 26.00 -9.07
N ALA A 190 -28.43 25.42 -8.01
CA ALA A 190 -28.68 25.92 -6.66
C ALA A 190 -27.52 25.75 -5.67
N ASN A 191 -26.36 25.25 -6.11
CA ASN A 191 -25.29 24.79 -5.21
C ASN A 191 -25.77 23.79 -4.14
N ARG A 192 -26.95 23.18 -4.37
CA ARG A 192 -27.59 22.24 -3.46
C ARG A 192 -27.03 20.84 -3.71
N PRO A 193 -26.97 19.98 -2.68
CA PRO A 193 -26.79 18.54 -2.89
C PRO A 193 -27.84 18.05 -3.89
N HIS A 194 -27.46 17.08 -4.75
CA HIS A 194 -28.37 16.51 -5.76
C HIS A 194 -29.72 16.19 -5.13
N SER A 195 -30.80 16.74 -5.70
CA SER A 195 -32.12 16.77 -5.07
C SER A 195 -32.53 15.39 -4.60
N ILE A 196 -32.48 15.22 -3.29
CA ILE A 196 -33.02 14.06 -2.61
C ILE A 196 -34.54 14.25 -2.64
N ASN A 197 -35.29 13.21 -3.00
CA ASN A 197 -36.74 13.27 -2.84
C ASN A 197 -37.09 13.35 -1.33
N PRO A 198 -38.35 13.65 -0.95
CA PRO A 198 -38.75 13.72 0.46
C PRO A 198 -38.45 12.44 1.26
N SER A 199 -38.24 11.30 0.58
CA SER A 199 -37.90 10.00 1.20
C SER A 199 -36.40 9.70 1.29
N GLY A 200 -35.52 10.68 1.07
CA GLY A 200 -34.08 10.44 1.28
C GLY A 200 -33.34 9.82 0.09
N ILE A 201 -33.99 9.64 -1.07
CA ILE A 201 -33.46 8.94 -2.25
C ILE A 201 -33.08 9.93 -3.37
N ALA A 202 -31.90 9.74 -3.94
CA ALA A 202 -31.44 10.51 -5.09
C ALA A 202 -32.29 10.22 -6.35
N ARG A 203 -32.81 11.27 -6.98
CA ARG A 203 -33.65 11.15 -8.18
C ARG A 203 -32.85 10.60 -9.37
N GLN A 204 -33.39 9.56 -10.02
CA GLN A 204 -32.83 8.97 -11.25
C GLN A 204 -32.65 10.01 -12.39
N ASN A 205 -33.64 10.89 -12.55
CA ASN A 205 -33.71 11.84 -13.65
C ASN A 205 -33.28 13.26 -13.25
N CYS A 206 -32.26 13.39 -12.38
CA CYS A 206 -31.73 14.71 -12.01
C CYS A 206 -31.36 15.52 -13.26
N ALA A 207 -31.97 16.69 -13.45
CA ALA A 207 -31.87 17.48 -14.68
C ALA A 207 -30.56 18.26 -14.84
N CYS A 208 -29.68 18.25 -13.82
CA CYS A 208 -28.44 19.01 -13.83
C CYS A 208 -27.47 18.54 -14.94
N PRO A 209 -26.59 19.44 -15.42
CA PRO A 209 -25.69 19.13 -16.54
C PRO A 209 -24.80 17.92 -16.32
N SER A 210 -24.23 17.74 -15.12
CA SER A 210 -23.35 16.62 -14.80
C SER A 210 -24.08 15.28 -14.83
N CYS A 211 -25.25 15.16 -14.18
CA CYS A 211 -26.04 13.93 -14.24
C CYS A 211 -26.57 13.65 -15.66
N ARG A 212 -26.92 14.67 -16.43
CA ARG A 212 -27.32 14.50 -17.83
C ARG A 212 -26.17 13.94 -18.66
N ARG A 213 -24.96 14.48 -18.47
CA ARG A 213 -23.73 13.98 -19.09
C ARG A 213 -23.47 12.52 -18.74
N ASP A 214 -23.50 12.17 -17.45
CA ASP A 214 -23.28 10.80 -16.99
C ASP A 214 -24.29 9.81 -17.60
N ARG A 215 -25.55 10.21 -17.78
CA ARG A 215 -26.56 9.37 -18.46
C ARG A 215 -26.30 9.22 -19.95
N ASN A 216 -26.03 10.33 -20.64
CA ASN A 216 -25.93 10.36 -22.10
C ASN A 216 -24.60 9.83 -22.63
N GLU A 217 -23.49 10.18 -21.98
CA GLU A 217 -22.14 9.87 -22.43
C GLU A 217 -21.60 8.59 -21.79
N LEU A 218 -21.86 8.37 -20.49
CA LEU A 218 -21.34 7.20 -19.76
C LEU A 218 -22.34 6.04 -19.69
N GLY A 219 -23.60 6.26 -20.09
CA GLY A 219 -24.67 5.25 -19.97
C GLY A 219 -25.01 4.90 -18.52
N CYS A 220 -24.78 5.81 -17.57
CA CYS A 220 -25.15 5.62 -16.17
C CYS A 220 -26.68 5.72 -16.03
N THR A 221 -27.34 4.77 -15.38
CA THR A 221 -28.81 4.79 -15.24
C THR A 221 -29.29 5.72 -14.11
N ASN A 222 -28.50 5.83 -13.03
CA ASN A 222 -28.81 6.71 -11.90
C ASN A 222 -27.52 7.33 -11.33
N PRO A 223 -27.11 8.51 -11.83
CA PRO A 223 -25.93 9.21 -11.33
C PRO A 223 -26.05 9.60 -9.85
N GLY A 224 -27.27 9.86 -9.36
CA GLY A 224 -27.49 10.22 -7.96
C GLY A 224 -27.09 9.11 -6.99
N ILE A 225 -27.47 7.86 -7.27
CA ILE A 225 -27.05 6.70 -6.45
C ILE A 225 -25.53 6.50 -6.56
N CYS A 226 -24.93 6.77 -7.71
CA CYS A 226 -23.48 6.69 -7.89
C CYS A 226 -22.74 7.70 -7.00
N ILE A 227 -23.22 8.94 -6.93
CA ILE A 227 -22.67 9.99 -6.04
C ILE A 227 -22.81 9.59 -4.57
N GLU A 228 -23.98 9.11 -4.15
CA GLU A 228 -24.17 8.65 -2.76
C GLU A 228 -23.29 7.44 -2.42
N THR A 229 -23.09 6.54 -3.38
CA THR A 229 -22.19 5.39 -3.19
C THR A 229 -20.74 5.83 -3.09
N ALA A 230 -20.32 6.84 -3.87
CA ALA A 230 -18.98 7.42 -3.76
C ALA A 230 -18.76 8.06 -2.38
N LYS A 231 -19.74 8.80 -1.83
CA LYS A 231 -19.70 9.33 -0.46
C LYS A 231 -19.56 8.22 0.58
N MET A 232 -20.33 7.14 0.45
CA MET A 232 -20.23 6.00 1.36
C MET A 232 -18.84 5.36 1.32
N LEU A 233 -18.27 5.19 0.12
CA LEU A 233 -16.93 4.65 -0.01
C LEU A 233 -15.88 5.58 0.62
N MET A 234 -15.98 6.90 0.44
CA MET A 234 -15.10 7.88 1.10
C MET A 234 -15.18 7.81 2.63
N ASN A 235 -16.38 7.66 3.16
CA ASN A 235 -16.61 7.52 4.60
C ASN A 235 -16.08 6.20 5.19
N CYS A 236 -15.73 5.22 4.35
CA CYS A 236 -15.10 3.98 4.79
C CYS A 236 -13.58 4.12 4.98
N ILE A 237 -12.95 5.16 4.42
CA ILE A 237 -11.51 5.40 4.53
C ILE A 237 -11.20 5.97 5.92
N CYS A 238 -10.25 5.36 6.63
CA CYS A 238 -9.87 5.81 7.96
C CYS A 238 -9.17 7.19 7.91
N PRO A 239 -9.19 7.96 9.01
CA PRO A 239 -8.72 9.36 9.03
C PRO A 239 -7.31 9.57 8.45
N LYS A 240 -6.37 8.66 8.75
CA LYS A 240 -4.99 8.71 8.24
C LYS A 240 -4.89 8.76 6.72
N TRP A 241 -5.78 8.04 6.02
CA TRP A 241 -5.75 7.94 4.56
C TRP A 241 -6.83 8.78 3.89
N ASN A 242 -7.75 9.36 4.65
CA ASN A 242 -8.87 10.11 4.10
C ASN A 242 -8.43 11.55 3.77
N PRO A 243 -8.52 12.00 2.50
CA PRO A 243 -8.15 13.36 2.11
C PRO A 243 -9.10 14.44 2.63
N THR A 244 -10.28 14.10 3.14
CA THR A 244 -11.20 15.10 3.72
C THR A 244 -10.92 15.38 5.18
N THR A 245 -10.09 14.56 5.82
CA THR A 245 -9.69 14.76 7.22
C THR A 245 -8.49 15.69 7.24
N PRO A 246 -8.52 16.81 7.99
CA PRO A 246 -7.33 17.63 8.21
C PRO A 246 -6.25 16.78 8.86
N SER A 247 -5.01 16.89 8.38
CA SER A 247 -3.86 16.30 9.08
C SER A 247 -3.76 16.88 10.48
N GLY A 248 -3.41 16.05 11.47
CA GLY A 248 -3.29 16.50 12.86
C GLY A 248 -2.27 17.63 13.03
N THR A 249 -2.40 18.38 14.12
CA THR A 249 -1.43 19.41 14.52
C THR A 249 -0.04 18.79 14.65
N THR A 250 0.95 19.39 14.00
CA THR A 250 2.32 18.90 13.92
C THR A 250 3.01 18.97 15.28
N SER A 251 3.34 17.84 15.89
CA SER A 251 4.33 17.76 16.98
C SER A 251 5.76 17.77 16.40
N ALA A 252 6.04 18.72 15.51
CA ALA A 252 7.35 18.84 14.86
C ALA A 252 8.45 19.04 15.91
N LEU A 253 9.66 18.57 15.59
CA LEU A 253 10.83 18.82 16.42
C LEU A 253 11.09 20.33 16.56
N HIS A 254 11.55 20.74 17.74
CA HIS A 254 12.08 22.09 17.93
C HIS A 254 13.42 22.26 17.19
N GLU A 255 13.80 23.48 16.86
CA GLU A 255 14.97 23.77 16.02
C GLU A 255 16.30 23.31 16.65
N ASN A 256 16.39 23.30 17.98
CA ASN A 256 17.49 22.70 18.74
C ASN A 256 17.55 21.17 18.54
N GLU A 257 16.41 20.47 18.60
CA GLU A 257 16.32 19.02 18.38
C GLU A 257 16.67 18.64 16.93
N ILE A 258 16.22 19.44 15.95
CA ILE A 258 16.61 19.26 14.54
C ILE A 258 18.13 19.39 14.39
N THR A 259 18.74 20.34 15.08
CA THR A 259 20.19 20.58 15.02
C THR A 259 20.97 19.44 15.67
N LEU A 260 20.52 18.97 16.84
CA LEU A 260 21.07 17.77 17.51
C LEU A 260 20.92 16.52 16.62
N ASN A 261 19.82 16.38 15.89
CA ASN A 261 19.61 15.25 15.00
C ASN A 261 20.52 15.22 13.77
N LYS A 262 21.15 16.35 13.40
CA LYS A 262 22.10 16.42 12.28
C LYS A 262 23.49 15.88 12.62
N THR A 263 23.85 15.78 13.90
CA THR A 263 25.15 15.20 14.29
C THR A 263 25.14 13.68 14.09
N PRO A 264 26.28 13.03 13.84
CA PRO A 264 26.37 11.57 13.92
C PRO A 264 25.89 11.08 15.28
N ILE A 265 25.26 9.91 15.32
CA ILE A 265 24.89 9.28 16.60
C ILE A 265 26.17 8.73 17.22
N GLU A 266 26.63 9.32 18.32
CA GLU A 266 27.60 8.68 19.19
C GLU A 266 26.88 7.56 19.97
N ILE A 267 27.61 6.49 20.28
CA ILE A 267 27.04 5.31 20.96
C ILE A 267 26.39 5.78 22.28
N ASP A 268 25.15 5.37 22.52
CA ASP A 268 24.31 5.69 23.70
C ASP A 268 23.76 7.13 23.83
N GLU A 269 23.83 7.97 22.79
CA GLU A 269 23.18 9.29 22.82
C GLU A 269 21.69 9.21 22.40
N PRO A 270 20.72 9.60 23.27
CA PRO A 270 19.31 9.60 22.92
C PRO A 270 18.99 10.74 21.95
N LYS A 271 18.46 10.41 20.77
CA LYS A 271 17.97 11.40 19.80
C LYS A 271 16.45 11.49 19.79
N ALA A 272 15.94 12.71 19.68
CA ALA A 272 14.52 12.94 19.55
C ALA A 272 14.01 12.41 18.20
N PHE A 273 13.06 11.49 18.22
CA PHE A 273 12.43 11.02 16.99
C PHE A 273 11.57 12.11 16.37
N ASP A 274 11.75 12.38 15.08
CA ASP A 274 10.89 13.31 14.32
C ASP A 274 9.63 12.59 13.83
N PRO A 275 8.44 12.88 14.38
CA PRO A 275 7.20 12.30 13.88
C PRO A 275 6.73 12.93 12.56
N ASP A 276 7.36 14.01 12.09
CA ASP A 276 6.97 14.74 10.87
C ASP A 276 7.55 14.17 9.56
N ILE A 277 7.92 12.88 9.57
CA ILE A 277 8.30 12.17 8.36
C ILE A 277 7.04 11.95 7.50
N THR A 278 6.78 12.90 6.62
CA THR A 278 5.64 12.91 5.71
C THR A 278 5.95 12.18 4.40
N LEU A 279 5.04 11.29 4.02
CA LEU A 279 5.09 10.58 2.74
C LEU A 279 4.58 11.46 1.59
N TRP A 280 5.50 11.91 0.74
CA TRP A 280 5.20 12.80 -0.39
C TRP A 280 4.94 12.07 -1.72
N ASN A 281 5.56 10.90 -1.91
CA ASN A 281 5.37 10.07 -3.10
C ASN A 281 4.96 8.64 -2.74
N LEU A 282 4.24 7.96 -3.64
CA LEU A 282 3.84 6.57 -3.43
C LEU A 282 5.03 5.60 -3.34
N GLN A 283 6.12 5.84 -4.07
CA GLN A 283 7.27 4.93 -4.04
C GLN A 283 8.05 4.97 -2.72
N ASP A 284 7.95 6.06 -1.97
CA ASP A 284 8.70 6.26 -0.73
C ASP A 284 8.03 5.57 0.47
N GLY A 285 6.86 4.96 0.30
CA GLY A 285 6.05 4.38 1.38
C GLY A 285 6.21 2.87 1.53
N PHE A 286 6.98 2.22 0.66
CA PHE A 286 7.20 0.79 0.76
C PHE A 286 8.27 0.46 1.81
N ARG A 287 7.99 -0.49 2.70
CA ARG A 287 8.88 -0.97 3.74
C ARG A 287 8.87 -2.49 3.73
N ILE A 288 10.04 -3.10 3.92
CA ILE A 288 10.19 -4.52 4.23
C ILE A 288 10.62 -4.66 5.68
N PHE A 289 10.48 -5.86 6.26
CA PHE A 289 10.71 -6.12 7.68
C PHE A 289 9.77 -5.35 8.63
N ALA A 290 8.59 -4.99 8.13
CA ALA A 290 7.59 -4.23 8.87
C ALA A 290 6.69 -5.15 9.70
N PHE A 291 7.29 -5.90 10.62
CA PHE A 291 6.61 -6.93 11.42
C PHE A 291 5.31 -6.39 12.08
N GLU A 292 4.31 -7.27 12.15
CA GLU A 292 2.87 -6.98 12.24
C GLU A 292 2.44 -6.12 13.45
N GLU A 293 3.28 -6.03 14.48
CA GLU A 293 3.03 -5.26 15.71
C GLU A 293 3.00 -3.73 15.51
N TYR A 294 3.41 -3.21 14.35
CA TYR A 294 3.65 -1.76 14.14
C TYR A 294 2.83 -1.10 13.01
N ARG A 295 1.55 -1.43 12.85
CA ARG A 295 0.67 -0.78 11.83
C ARG A 295 -0.37 0.17 12.45
N PRO A 296 0.00 1.41 12.81
CA PRO A 296 -0.95 2.35 13.36
C PRO A 296 -1.92 2.86 12.27
N ASN A 297 -3.22 2.75 12.56
CA ASN A 297 -4.30 3.36 11.77
C ASN A 297 -4.42 4.88 11.99
N LEU A 298 -3.69 5.41 12.96
CA LEU A 298 -3.58 6.82 13.27
C LEU A 298 -2.24 7.36 12.79
N GLU A 299 -2.18 8.67 12.54
CA GLU A 299 -0.92 9.37 12.32
C GLU A 299 -0.08 9.31 13.60
N ALA A 300 1.25 9.25 13.46
CA ALA A 300 2.13 9.29 14.63
C ALA A 300 2.00 10.64 15.33
N GLN A 301 1.84 10.61 16.65
CA GLN A 301 1.77 11.79 17.51
C GLN A 301 2.85 11.70 18.57
N ARG A 302 3.45 12.84 18.91
CA ARG A 302 4.38 12.93 20.03
C ARG A 302 3.54 13.04 21.30
N LEU A 303 3.86 12.25 22.32
CA LEU A 303 3.27 12.44 23.64
C LEU A 303 3.81 13.76 24.20
N THR A 304 3.00 14.80 24.19
CA THR A 304 3.29 16.02 24.94
C THR A 304 2.98 15.71 26.39
N PHE A 305 4.02 15.53 27.21
CA PHE A 305 3.83 15.56 28.65
C PHE A 305 3.48 17.00 29.03
N ASP A 306 2.23 17.26 29.41
CA ASP A 306 1.88 18.52 30.05
C ASP A 306 2.65 18.59 31.38
N GLU A 307 3.71 19.40 31.41
CA GLU A 307 4.54 19.66 32.60
C GLU A 307 3.71 20.17 33.80
N ASN A 308 2.46 20.59 33.58
CA ASN A 308 1.53 21.02 34.62
C ASN A 308 0.82 19.88 35.38
N THR A 309 1.11 18.61 35.06
CA THR A 309 0.44 17.45 35.69
C THR A 309 1.32 16.71 36.70
N ILE A 310 2.45 17.29 37.11
CA ILE A 310 3.21 16.80 38.27
C ILE A 310 2.66 17.49 39.52
N HIS A 311 1.52 17.02 40.01
CA HIS A 311 1.16 17.26 41.41
C HIS A 311 2.07 16.36 42.26
N GLU A 312 3.11 16.96 42.84
CA GLU A 312 3.82 16.32 43.95
C GLU A 312 2.80 15.96 45.03
N PRO A 313 2.78 14.71 45.53
CA PRO A 313 1.97 14.38 46.68
C PRO A 313 2.56 15.12 47.88
N THR A 314 1.88 16.17 48.34
CA THR A 314 2.19 16.82 49.62
C THR A 314 2.03 15.78 50.73
N THR A 315 3.18 15.42 51.33
CA THR A 315 3.28 14.69 52.61
C THR A 315 2.94 15.58 53.78
#